data_AF-A0A1B6G9K4-F1
#
_entry.id   AF-A0A1B6G9K4-F1
#
_cell.length_a   1.000
_cell.length_b   1.000
_cell.length_c   1.000
_cell.angle_alpha   90.00
_cell.angle_beta   90.00
_cell.angle_gamma   90.00
#
_symmetry.space_group_name_H-M   'P 1'
#
loop_
_entity.id
_entity.type
_entity.pdbx_description
1 polymer ?
#
loop_
_entity_poly.entity_id
_entity_poly.type
_entity_poly.pdbx_seq_one_letter_code
_entity_poly.pdbx_strand_id
1 'polypeptide(L)'
;PSIAAIVGSMDGHPSRYAATVRVQQHRLEIIQEMELMVRELLLMFYKSTGGYKPHRIVMYRDGVSEGQFMQLLHSELMAIREACLKLEEEYRPAITFIVVQKRHHTRLFCAD
;
A
#
# COMPACT_ATOMS: atom_id res chain seq x y z
N PRO A 1 -9.58 -15.37 11.45
CA PRO A 1 -8.40 -14.50 11.24
C PRO A 1 -8.75 -13.42 10.22
N SER A 2 -8.10 -12.25 10.24
CA SER A 2 -8.19 -11.28 9.14
C SER A 2 -7.14 -11.61 8.08
N ILE A 3 -7.36 -11.21 6.83
CA ILE A 3 -6.42 -11.43 5.72
C ILE A 3 -6.06 -10.07 5.15
N ALA A 4 -4.76 -9.76 5.09
CA ALA A 4 -4.23 -8.58 4.42
C ALA A 4 -3.63 -8.98 3.08
N ALA A 5 -3.89 -8.16 2.06
CA ALA A 5 -3.31 -8.33 0.73
C ALA A 5 -2.82 -6.97 0.23
N ILE A 6 -1.61 -6.96 -0.36
CA ILE A 6 -1.05 -5.78 -1.03
C ILE A 6 -0.65 -6.22 -2.43
N VAL A 7 -0.98 -5.40 -3.42
CA VAL A 7 -0.56 -5.60 -4.81
C VAL A 7 0.30 -4.42 -5.25
N GLY A 8 1.24 -4.68 -6.15
CA GLY A 8 2.11 -3.66 -6.73
C GLY A 8 2.26 -3.85 -8.23
N SER A 9 2.29 -2.74 -8.97
CA SER A 9 2.58 -2.75 -10.41
C SER A 9 4.01 -3.21 -10.67
N MET A 10 4.24 -3.94 -11.76
CA MET A 10 5.53 -4.57 -12.10
C MET A 10 6.14 -4.03 -13.40
N ASP A 11 5.52 -3.03 -14.02
CA ASP A 11 5.95 -2.39 -15.26
C ASP A 11 5.61 -0.87 -15.26
N GLY A 12 6.10 -0.15 -16.27
CA GLY A 12 5.83 1.29 -16.45
C GLY A 12 4.50 1.64 -17.12
N HIS A 13 3.77 0.65 -17.64
CA HIS A 13 2.44 0.81 -18.26
C HIS A 13 1.31 0.39 -17.31
N PRO A 14 1.56 0.48 -15.99
CA PRO A 14 1.03 -0.37 -14.90
C PRO A 14 -0.01 -1.42 -15.32
N SER A 15 0.41 -2.42 -16.10
CA SER A 15 -0.48 -3.46 -16.63
C SER A 15 -0.39 -4.77 -15.84
N ARG A 16 0.81 -5.11 -15.37
CA ARG A 16 1.08 -6.32 -14.60
C ARG A 16 1.19 -5.99 -13.12
N TYR A 17 0.59 -6.84 -12.28
CA TYR A 17 0.66 -6.73 -10.83
C TYR A 17 1.17 -8.02 -10.19
N ALA A 18 1.96 -7.90 -9.13
CA ALA A 18 2.24 -9.00 -8.21
C ALA A 18 1.49 -8.78 -6.89
N ALA A 19 1.23 -9.87 -6.17
CA ALA A 19 0.48 -9.85 -4.93
C ALA A 19 1.28 -10.45 -3.78
N THR A 20 1.15 -9.86 -2.60
CA THR A 20 1.59 -10.43 -1.33
C THR A 20 0.37 -10.54 -0.41
N VAL A 21 0.27 -11.65 0.32
CA VAL A 21 -0.87 -11.95 1.20
C VAL A 21 -0.37 -12.44 2.55
N ARG A 22 -0.99 -11.99 3.64
CA ARG A 22 -0.68 -12.38 5.01
C ARG A 22 -1.94 -12.63 5.82
N VAL A 23 -1.86 -13.59 6.72
CA VAL A 23 -2.89 -13.86 7.72
C VAL A 23 -2.55 -13.07 8.97
N GLN A 24 -3.51 -12.33 9.51
CA GLN A 24 -3.31 -11.52 10.71
C GLN A 24 -4.41 -11.78 11.77
N GLN A 25 -4.22 -11.19 12.95
CA GLN A 25 -5.15 -11.33 14.06
C GLN A 25 -6.58 -10.95 13.66
N HIS A 26 -7.58 -11.63 14.24
CA HIS A 26 -8.98 -11.39 13.92
C HIS A 26 -9.40 -9.93 14.23
N ARG A 27 -10.14 -9.31 13.29
CA ARG A 27 -10.67 -7.93 13.37
C ARG A 27 -9.62 -6.83 13.46
N LEU A 28 -8.38 -7.12 13.08
CA LEU A 28 -7.36 -6.09 12.95
C LEU A 28 -7.46 -5.43 11.57
N GLU A 29 -7.67 -4.11 11.52
CA GLU A 29 -7.70 -3.33 10.28
C GLU A 29 -6.28 -2.99 9.78
N ILE A 30 -5.38 -2.64 10.69
CA ILE A 30 -3.98 -2.29 10.39
C ILE A 30 -3.24 -3.51 9.83
N ILE A 31 -2.50 -3.32 8.74
CA ILE A 31 -1.67 -4.38 8.14
C ILE A 31 -0.38 -4.53 8.96
N GLN A 32 -0.22 -5.63 9.68
CA GLN A 32 0.92 -5.84 10.59
C GLN A 32 2.25 -6.02 9.86
N GLU A 33 2.26 -6.80 8.77
CA GLU A 33 3.47 -7.12 8.01
C GLU A 33 3.67 -6.21 6.78
N MET A 34 3.16 -4.98 6.84
CA MET A 34 3.17 -4.07 5.69
C MET A 34 4.59 -3.79 5.18
N GLU A 35 5.56 -3.63 6.08
CA GLU A 35 6.96 -3.40 5.72
C GLU A 35 7.51 -4.53 4.84
N LEU A 36 7.35 -5.78 5.29
CA LEU A 36 7.82 -6.96 4.56
C LEU A 36 7.11 -7.11 3.22
N MET A 37 5.78 -6.93 3.20
CA MET A 37 4.97 -7.05 1.99
C MET A 37 5.35 -6.00 0.93
N VAL A 38 5.59 -4.76 1.35
CA VAL A 38 6.03 -3.67 0.46
C VAL A 38 7.45 -3.91 -0.04
N ARG A 39 8.35 -4.37 0.85
CA ARG A 39 9.73 -4.72 0.49
C ARG A 39 9.78 -5.82 -0.59
N GLU A 40 8.96 -6.86 -0.45
CA GLU A 40 8.84 -7.93 -1.45
C GLU A 40 8.40 -7.39 -2.81
N LEU A 41 7.39 -6.50 -2.83
CA LEU A 41 6.91 -5.87 -4.06
C LEU A 41 7.96 -4.95 -4.70
N LEU A 42 8.69 -4.17 -3.91
CA LEU A 42 9.77 -3.31 -4.41
C LEU A 42 10.90 -4.13 -5.04
N LEU A 43 11.28 -5.26 -4.43
CA LEU A 43 12.28 -6.17 -4.98
C LEU A 43 11.80 -6.85 -6.27
N MET A 44 10.53 -7.27 -6.32
CA MET A 44 9.94 -7.83 -7.53
C MET A 44 9.85 -6.80 -8.66
N PHE A 45 9.49 -5.56 -8.36
CA PHE A 45 9.47 -4.45 -9.30
C PHE A 45 10.88 -4.17 -9.84
N TYR A 46 11.87 -4.06 -8.97
CA TYR A 46 13.27 -3.84 -9.35
C TYR A 46 13.77 -4.93 -10.32
N LYS A 47 13.49 -6.20 -10.00
CA LYS A 47 13.82 -7.33 -10.89
C LYS A 47 13.09 -7.27 -12.23
N SER A 48 11.79 -6.94 -12.22
CA SER A 48 10.94 -6.94 -13.42
C SER A 48 11.23 -5.79 -14.37
N THR A 49 11.80 -4.70 -13.87
CA THR A 49 12.09 -3.46 -14.61
C THR A 49 13.56 -3.32 -15.01
N GLY A 50 14.38 -4.36 -14.82
CA GLY A 50 15.79 -4.32 -15.18
C GLY A 50 16.64 -3.43 -14.27
N GLY A 51 16.25 -3.28 -13.00
CA GLY A 51 16.98 -2.49 -12.01
C GLY A 51 16.44 -1.07 -11.79
N TYR A 52 15.21 -0.78 -12.21
CA TYR A 52 14.62 0.53 -11.94
C TYR A 52 14.08 0.60 -10.50
N LYS A 53 14.43 1.68 -9.80
CA LYS A 53 13.92 1.99 -8.47
C LYS A 53 12.80 3.03 -8.57
N PRO A 54 11.62 2.78 -7.98
CA PRO A 54 10.52 3.73 -8.10
C PRO A 54 10.80 4.98 -7.27
N HIS A 55 10.89 6.15 -7.92
CA HIS A 55 11.05 7.44 -7.23
C HIS A 55 9.77 7.91 -6.51
N ARG A 56 8.63 7.31 -6.84
CA ARG A 56 7.31 7.61 -6.27
C ARG A 56 6.55 6.33 -5.97
N ILE A 57 5.88 6.30 -4.82
CA ILE A 57 4.98 5.22 -4.41
C ILE A 57 3.58 5.83 -4.25
N VAL A 58 2.60 5.29 -4.96
CA VAL A 58 1.19 5.66 -4.82
C VAL A 58 0.46 4.47 -4.21
N MET A 59 0.01 4.63 -2.96
CA MET A 59 -0.69 3.60 -2.21
C MET A 59 -2.19 3.89 -2.22
N TYR A 60 -2.98 2.95 -2.73
CA TYR A 60 -4.44 2.96 -2.59
C TYR A 60 -4.83 1.99 -1.48
N ARG A 61 -5.44 2.51 -0.42
CA ARG A 61 -5.84 1.74 0.76
C ARG A 61 -7.36 1.69 0.88
N ASP A 62 -7.95 0.53 0.63
CA ASP A 62 -9.40 0.31 0.79
C ASP A 62 -9.78 0.00 2.23
N GLY A 63 -11.03 0.28 2.62
CA GLY A 63 -11.66 -0.31 3.80
C GLY A 63 -11.14 0.16 5.16
N VAL A 64 -10.82 1.44 5.28
CA VAL A 64 -10.44 2.08 6.56
C VAL A 64 -11.66 2.76 7.18
N SER A 65 -11.89 2.54 8.47
CA SER A 65 -12.91 3.27 9.24
C SER A 65 -12.44 4.69 9.59
N GLU A 66 -13.32 5.69 9.51
CA GLU A 66 -12.97 7.10 9.76
C GLU A 66 -12.34 7.31 11.16
N GLY A 67 -12.85 6.62 12.18
CA GLY A 67 -12.37 6.76 13.56
C GLY A 67 -10.95 6.24 13.80
N GLN A 68 -10.43 5.36 12.93
CA GLN A 68 -9.08 4.79 13.06
C GLN A 68 -8.10 5.32 12.00
N PHE A 69 -8.54 6.25 11.16
CA PHE A 69 -7.81 6.71 9.99
C PHE A 69 -6.40 7.22 10.32
N MET A 70 -6.26 8.12 11.31
CA MET A 70 -4.97 8.75 11.61
C MET A 70 -3.95 7.76 12.17
N GLN A 71 -4.38 6.85 13.05
CA GLN A 71 -3.51 5.82 13.62
C GLN A 71 -3.05 4.83 12.55
N LEU A 72 -3.98 4.39 11.69
CA LEU A 72 -3.68 3.49 10.59
C LEU A 72 -2.73 4.14 9.59
N LEU A 73 -3.03 5.36 9.16
CA LEU A 73 -2.20 6.13 8.24
C LEU A 73 -0.77 6.26 8.79
N HIS A 74 -0.62 6.63 10.07
CA HIS A 74 0.70 6.76 10.67
C HIS A 74 1.45 5.42 10.68
N SER A 75 0.82 4.35 11.16
CA SER A 75 1.43 3.02 11.23
C SER A 75 1.83 2.49 9.84
N GLU A 76 0.92 2.55 8.87
CA GLU A 76 1.13 2.01 7.53
C GLU A 76 2.13 2.85 6.71
N LEU A 77 2.07 4.19 6.82
CA LEU A 77 3.04 5.07 6.15
C LEU A 77 4.46 4.88 6.69
N MET A 78 4.62 4.71 8.00
CA MET A 78 5.93 4.43 8.59
C MET A 78 6.46 3.08 8.13
N ALA A 79 5.61 2.04 8.06
CA ALA A 79 6.01 0.74 7.53
C ALA A 79 6.48 0.79 6.07
N ILE A 80 5.83 1.58 5.20
CA ILE A 80 6.30 1.81 3.82
C ILE A 80 7.67 2.50 3.81
N ARG A 81 7.87 3.51 4.66
CA ARG A 81 9.16 4.23 4.75
C ARG A 81 10.28 3.32 5.25
N GLU A 82 10.01 2.52 6.28
CA GLU A 82 10.96 1.53 6.80
C GLU A 82 11.34 0.49 5.75
N ALA A 83 10.38 0.01 4.95
CA ALA A 83 10.66 -0.91 3.85
C ALA A 83 11.66 -0.31 2.85
N CYS A 84 11.52 0.98 2.54
CA CYS A 84 12.44 1.69 1.64
C CYS A 84 13.84 1.83 2.27
N LEU A 85 13.91 2.29 3.52
CA LEU A 85 15.19 2.50 4.24
C LEU A 85 15.95 1.19 4.48
N LYS A 86 15.25 0.07 4.74
CA LYS A 86 15.87 -1.25 4.90
C LYS A 86 16.40 -1.83 3.59
N LEU A 87 15.91 -1.37 2.45
CA LEU A 87 16.46 -1.74 1.14
C LEU A 87 17.74 -0.96 0.85
N GLU A 88 17.75 0.33 1.16
CA GLU A 88 18.90 1.23 0.98
C GLU A 88 18.75 2.48 1.85
N GLU A 89 19.81 2.86 2.56
CA GLU A 89 19.78 3.89 3.62
C GLU A 89 19.29 5.27 3.14
N GLU A 90 19.58 5.61 1.88
CA GLU A 90 19.21 6.89 1.26
C GLU A 90 17.93 6.82 0.40
N TYR A 91 17.34 5.63 0.25
CA TYR A 91 16.17 5.45 -0.60
C TYR A 91 14.90 5.98 0.05
N ARG A 92 14.55 7.21 -0.33
CA ARG A 92 13.42 7.97 0.23
C ARG A 92 12.46 8.42 -0.88
N PRO A 93 11.73 7.50 -1.53
CA PRO A 93 10.79 7.87 -2.58
C PRO A 93 9.64 8.71 -2.01
N ALA A 94 9.07 9.58 -2.84
CA ALA A 94 7.88 10.34 -2.45
C ALA A 94 6.67 9.40 -2.37
N ILE A 95 5.96 9.41 -1.23
CA ILE A 95 4.82 8.53 -0.98
C ILE A 95 3.53 9.36 -1.03
N THR A 96 2.58 8.95 -1.86
CA THR A 96 1.20 9.44 -1.87
C THR A 96 0.31 8.34 -1.30
N PHE A 97 -0.43 8.63 -0.24
CA PHE A 97 -1.31 7.67 0.43
C PHE A 97 -2.76 8.11 0.23
N ILE A 98 -3.54 7.29 -0.47
CA ILE A 98 -4.93 7.57 -0.85
C ILE A 98 -5.81 6.51 -0.21
N VAL A 99 -6.70 6.94 0.69
CA VAL A 99 -7.72 6.06 1.24
C VAL A 99 -8.94 6.06 0.34
N VAL A 100 -9.37 4.86 -0.03
CA VAL A 100 -10.53 4.62 -0.88
C VAL A 100 -11.65 4.09 0.00
N GLN A 101 -12.76 4.81 0.07
CA GLN A 101 -13.93 4.41 0.84
C GLN A 101 -15.09 4.18 -0.11
N LYS A 102 -15.39 2.92 -0.43
CA LYS A 102 -16.52 2.57 -1.31
C LYS A 102 -17.86 2.50 -0.56
N ARG A 103 -17.83 2.23 0.74
CA ARG A 103 -19.02 2.07 1.59
C ARG A 103 -19.22 3.33 2.44
N HIS A 104 -19.92 4.31 1.89
CA HIS A 104 -20.30 5.56 2.56
C HIS A 104 -21.76 5.92 2.33
N HIS A 105 -22.26 6.95 3.01
CA HIS A 105 -23.65 7.43 2.89
C HIS A 105 -23.85 8.58 1.90
N THR A 106 -22.77 9.17 1.37
CA THR A 106 -22.88 10.17 0.29
C THR A 106 -23.52 9.54 -0.95
N ARG A 107 -24.53 10.21 -1.51
CA ARG A 107 -25.23 9.81 -2.75
C ARG A 107 -25.24 10.99 -3.70
N LEU A 108 -24.94 10.72 -4.96
CA LEU A 108 -24.96 11.70 -6.05
C LEU A 108 -26.04 11.24 -7.04
N PHE A 109 -26.87 12.17 -7.49
CA PHE A 109 -27.92 11.95 -8.49
C PHE A 109 -27.73 12.94 -9.64
N CYS A 110 -28.22 12.61 -10.84
CA CYS A 110 -28.21 13.56 -11.95
C CYS A 110 -29.04 14.78 -11.58
N ALA A 111 -28.56 15.97 -11.95
CA ALA A 111 -29.26 17.21 -11.65
C ALA A 111 -30.53 17.36 -12.49
N ASP A 112 -30.43 17.02 -13.78
CA ASP A 112 -31.52 16.97 -14.77
C ASP A 112 -31.19 15.89 -15.83
#